data_AF-A0A8S1SSS2-F1
#
_entry.id   AF-A0A8S1SSS2-F1
#
_cell.length_a   1.000
_cell.length_b   1.000
_cell.length_c   1.000
_cell.angle_alpha   90.00
_cell.angle_beta   90.00
_cell.angle_gamma   90.00
#
_symmetry.space_group_name_H-M   'P 1'
#
loop_
_entity.id
_entity.type
_entity.pdbx_description
1 polymer ?
#
loop_
_entity_poly.entity_id
_entity_poly.type
_entity_poly.pdbx_seq_one_letter_code
_entity_poly.pdbx_strand_id
1 'polypeptide(L)'
;MDNDTSTCSIRSSSVKVQKIFDQYMAQIAPLPNLQNSTNKENSFSISNEQRSNYHTRIQTPDKTTQRSNSQIQALQALQKKNMELKTENDSLKEQLKNYQNQQSTMNEINSIYQNLQQQYVVLDLDHKQLLQSYELQLNQLKQEKDQCIDQINRQYRLQLDEMKQQMQLQNERYKNIEVCRNDQDSLLQNTLDELRKERQMLNKLKLDQRLLLEDNEQQYEKQLQYQQKLYQEMKNQNTILMKEKQEQQEQIKELEKTYKDLVFHQKQEILKLQKQYTDIKSFFESQMQQVQEEVSCAMQELRNKNSVYHQQMQEQEQIIEDLEDLNKQLKQQILFKDQELINLKSQLEQLQIQQEKLKSMNDELINQFNIQIQDLQQKLEVERKNYEEESELNDDDKKEIYNALHNDKTLLLTTSHSQNDLLHPQQQPQTSTKDVEYKLLLQQIIEVEKEAFRLNNHYQTLFQQFSKNTQLSESQKQNIKQEMTDLMQQIRTNNSKLYELKAKEFTYLS
;
A
#
# COMPACT_ATOMS: atom_id res chain seq x y z
N MET A 1 48.78 6.54 60.70
CA MET A 1 49.45 7.62 59.97
C MET A 1 49.34 7.25 58.51
N ASP A 2 48.88 8.21 57.71
CA ASP A 2 48.81 8.27 56.23
C ASP A 2 47.39 8.47 55.72
N ASN A 3 47.02 9.76 55.71
CA ASN A 3 45.93 10.35 54.95
C ASN A 3 46.47 10.65 53.54
N ASP A 4 45.85 10.10 52.51
CA ASP A 4 45.85 10.70 51.17
C ASP A 4 44.51 10.42 50.47
N THR A 5 43.57 11.34 50.70
CA THR A 5 42.35 11.51 49.92
C THR A 5 42.69 11.99 48.51
N SER A 6 42.64 11.10 47.53
CA SER A 6 42.57 11.46 46.11
C SER A 6 41.11 11.43 45.63
N THR A 7 40.45 12.58 45.69
CA THR A 7 39.16 12.82 45.01
C THR A 7 39.37 12.89 43.50
N CYS A 8 38.98 11.85 42.77
CA CYS A 8 38.98 11.88 41.30
C CYS A 8 37.69 12.57 40.78
N SER A 9 37.90 13.62 40.00
CA SER A 9 36.91 14.57 39.51
C SER A 9 36.00 13.98 38.42
N ILE A 10 34.75 13.69 38.76
CA ILE A 10 33.67 13.35 37.81
C ILE A 10 33.04 14.65 37.27
N ARG A 11 33.83 15.49 36.57
CA ARG A 11 33.29 16.70 35.90
C ARG A 11 33.74 16.91 34.45
N SER A 12 34.52 16.01 33.85
CA SER A 12 35.04 16.19 32.49
C SER A 12 34.27 15.47 31.38
N SER A 13 33.37 14.53 31.70
CA SER A 13 32.62 13.74 30.71
C SER A 13 31.33 14.42 30.23
N SER A 14 30.68 15.22 31.10
CA SER A 14 29.42 15.90 30.78
C SER A 14 29.62 17.04 29.77
N VAL A 15 30.73 17.78 29.84
CA VAL A 15 31.00 18.90 28.93
C VAL A 15 31.33 18.44 27.50
N LYS A 16 31.90 17.23 27.35
CA LYS A 16 32.20 16.66 26.02
C LYS A 16 30.94 16.08 25.35
N VAL A 17 30.04 15.47 26.12
CA VAL A 17 28.75 14.99 25.60
C VAL A 17 27.84 16.17 25.23
N GLN A 18 27.83 17.24 26.04
CA GLN A 18 27.06 18.46 25.72
C GLN A 18 27.59 19.16 24.46
N LYS A 19 28.92 19.26 24.27
CA LYS A 19 29.49 19.82 23.04
C LYS A 19 29.16 18.99 21.79
N ILE A 20 29.11 17.67 21.90
CA ILE A 20 28.72 16.80 20.78
C ILE A 20 27.22 16.95 20.48
N PHE A 21 26.38 17.06 21.52
CA PHE A 21 24.94 17.31 21.35
C PHE A 21 24.67 18.70 20.75
N ASP A 22 25.34 19.74 21.22
CA ASP A 22 25.21 21.10 20.70
C ASP A 22 25.74 21.23 19.26
N GLN A 23 26.79 20.46 18.90
CA GLN A 23 27.32 20.41 17.53
C GLN A 23 26.43 19.60 16.59
N TYR A 24 25.68 18.62 17.11
CA TYR A 24 24.66 17.87 16.36
C TYR A 24 23.39 18.71 16.16
N MET A 25 22.97 19.48 17.17
CA MET A 25 21.83 20.39 17.07
C MET A 25 22.13 21.63 16.22
N ALA A 26 23.39 22.10 16.17
CA ALA A 26 23.81 23.19 15.28
C ALA A 26 23.88 22.80 13.79
N GLN A 27 23.91 21.50 13.47
CA GLN A 27 23.77 21.01 12.08
C GLN A 27 22.30 20.83 11.66
N ILE A 28 21.36 20.92 12.60
CA ILE A 28 19.93 20.99 12.33
C ILE A 28 19.55 22.48 12.32
N ALA A 29 20.01 23.19 11.28
CA ALA A 29 19.44 24.49 10.97
C ALA A 29 17.95 24.30 10.62
N PRO A 30 17.05 25.14 11.15
CA PRO A 30 15.67 25.13 10.69
C PRO A 30 15.66 25.46 9.20
N LEU A 31 15.01 24.60 8.41
CA LEU A 31 14.67 24.91 7.03
C LEU A 31 14.05 26.32 6.99
N PRO A 32 14.63 27.27 6.24
CA PRO A 32 14.00 28.56 6.07
C PRO A 32 12.64 28.32 5.43
N ASN A 33 11.62 28.97 6.00
CA ASN A 33 10.32 29.16 5.37
C ASN A 33 10.51 29.38 3.87
N LEU A 34 10.06 28.42 3.06
CA LEU A 34 9.75 28.65 1.66
C LEU A 34 8.53 29.58 1.65
N GLN A 35 8.80 30.87 1.89
CA GLN A 35 7.97 31.94 1.40
C GLN A 35 7.77 31.72 -0.09
N ASN A 36 6.52 31.83 -0.50
CA ASN A 36 6.07 31.96 -1.88
C ASN A 36 7.10 32.69 -2.74
N SER A 37 7.91 31.92 -3.47
CA SER A 37 8.58 32.43 -4.65
C SER A 37 7.49 32.46 -5.71
N THR A 38 7.05 33.69 -6.00
CA THR A 38 6.28 34.03 -7.17
C THR A 38 6.93 33.38 -8.39
N ASN A 39 6.29 32.32 -8.88
CA ASN A 39 6.46 31.93 -10.28
C ASN A 39 6.22 33.20 -11.09
N LYS A 40 7.28 33.71 -11.71
CA LYS A 40 7.14 34.50 -12.92
C LYS A 40 6.49 33.58 -13.94
N GLU A 41 5.17 33.54 -13.92
CA GLU A 41 4.39 33.25 -15.09
C GLU A 41 4.85 34.26 -16.14
N ASN A 42 5.59 33.78 -17.14
CA ASN A 42 5.55 34.40 -18.45
C ASN A 42 4.12 34.23 -18.97
N SER A 43 3.21 35.05 -18.46
CA SER A 43 1.98 35.40 -19.12
C SER A 43 2.38 36.23 -20.33
N PHE A 44 2.53 35.57 -21.48
CA PHE A 44 2.34 36.27 -22.74
C PHE A 44 0.85 36.61 -22.82
N SER A 45 0.52 37.79 -22.30
CA SER A 45 -0.74 38.47 -22.54
C SER A 45 -0.79 38.79 -24.03
N ILE A 46 -1.48 37.97 -24.83
CA ILE A 46 -1.96 38.44 -26.11
C ILE A 46 -3.14 39.35 -25.79
N SER A 47 -2.87 40.65 -25.87
CA SER A 47 -3.85 41.72 -25.85
C SER A 47 -4.96 41.42 -26.87
N ASN A 48 -6.20 41.44 -26.38
CA ASN A 48 -7.41 41.29 -27.17
C ASN A 48 -7.78 42.61 -27.89
N GLU A 49 -6.82 43.18 -28.62
CA GLU A 49 -7.05 44.30 -29.53
C GLU A 49 -6.37 43.98 -30.85
N GLN A 50 -7.13 44.06 -31.93
CA GLN A 50 -6.80 43.70 -33.33
C GLN A 50 -7.25 42.30 -33.79
N ARG A 51 -8.57 42.06 -33.73
CA ARG A 51 -9.26 41.18 -34.70
C ARG A 51 -10.12 42.03 -35.63
N SER A 52 -9.46 42.69 -36.58
CA SER A 52 -10.08 43.14 -37.81
C SER A 52 -9.10 42.87 -38.95
N ASN A 53 -9.61 42.18 -39.96
CA ASN A 53 -8.96 41.84 -41.23
C ASN A 53 -7.87 40.76 -41.13
N TYR A 54 -8.20 39.55 -41.58
CA TYR A 54 -7.66 38.96 -42.81
C TYR A 54 -8.32 37.59 -43.03
N HIS A 55 -9.49 37.60 -43.68
CA HIS A 55 -9.94 36.48 -44.49
C HIS A 55 -9.24 36.59 -45.84
N THR A 56 -8.22 35.77 -46.09
CA THR A 56 -7.99 35.07 -47.38
C THR A 56 -6.65 34.32 -47.35
N ARG A 57 -6.61 33.17 -48.04
CA ARG A 57 -5.47 32.26 -48.28
C ARG A 57 -5.05 31.31 -47.16
N ILE A 58 -5.72 30.15 -47.12
CA ILE A 58 -5.03 28.87 -46.90
C ILE A 58 -5.55 27.86 -47.93
N GLN A 59 -4.87 27.80 -49.08
CA GLN A 59 -4.90 26.65 -49.98
C GLN A 59 -3.44 26.25 -50.18
N THR A 60 -2.98 25.28 -49.39
CA THR A 60 -2.01 24.20 -49.68
C THR A 60 -1.49 23.65 -48.34
N PRO A 61 -1.56 22.33 -48.08
CA PRO A 61 -0.97 21.73 -46.88
C PRO A 61 0.56 21.78 -47.01
N ASP A 62 1.16 22.72 -46.30
CA ASP A 62 2.57 23.03 -46.41
C ASP A 62 3.40 21.98 -45.66
N LYS A 63 4.52 21.53 -46.26
CA LYS A 63 5.41 20.45 -45.77
C LYS A 63 5.93 20.68 -44.34
N THR A 64 5.78 21.89 -43.84
CA THR A 64 6.03 22.35 -42.46
C THR A 64 5.09 21.71 -41.42
N THR A 65 3.84 21.41 -41.77
CA THR A 65 2.83 20.86 -40.83
C THR A 65 3.03 19.36 -40.57
N GLN A 66 3.44 18.59 -41.59
CA GLN A 66 3.87 17.19 -41.37
C GLN A 66 5.17 17.11 -40.58
N ARG A 67 6.11 18.05 -40.83
CA ARG A 67 7.36 18.13 -40.08
C ARG A 67 7.12 18.48 -38.61
N SER A 68 6.20 19.39 -38.30
CA SER A 68 5.86 19.74 -36.92
C SER A 68 5.19 18.57 -36.17
N ASN A 69 4.27 17.84 -36.82
CA ASN A 69 3.64 16.67 -36.21
C ASN A 69 4.64 15.53 -35.94
N SER A 70 5.60 15.30 -36.84
CA SER A 70 6.69 14.33 -36.62
C SER A 70 7.62 14.76 -35.47
N GLN A 71 7.88 16.05 -35.32
CA GLN A 71 8.67 16.60 -34.21
C GLN A 71 7.92 16.51 -32.87
N ILE A 72 6.60 16.73 -32.87
CA ILE A 72 5.74 16.58 -31.69
C ILE A 72 5.71 15.12 -31.23
N GLN A 73 5.56 14.16 -32.15
CA GLN A 73 5.62 12.73 -31.82
C GLN A 73 7.00 12.33 -31.27
N ALA A 74 8.09 12.85 -31.84
CA ALA A 74 9.44 12.62 -31.33
C ALA A 74 9.63 13.20 -29.91
N LEU A 75 9.06 14.39 -29.64
CA LEU A 75 9.07 15.02 -28.31
C LEU A 75 8.26 14.22 -27.28
N GLN A 76 7.09 13.70 -27.65
CA GLN A 76 6.28 12.83 -26.79
C GLN A 76 6.98 11.50 -26.50
N ALA A 77 7.63 10.90 -27.50
CA ALA A 77 8.45 9.69 -27.32
C ALA A 77 9.64 9.94 -26.39
N LEU A 78 10.31 11.11 -26.51
CA LEU A 78 11.38 11.52 -25.60
C LEU A 78 10.88 11.76 -24.18
N GLN A 79 9.71 12.38 -24.01
CA GLN A 79 9.10 12.55 -22.68
C GLN A 79 8.77 11.21 -22.03
N LYS A 80 8.19 10.27 -22.79
CA LYS A 80 7.90 8.93 -22.30
C LYS A 80 9.18 8.21 -21.87
N LYS A 81 10.23 8.27 -22.70
CA LYS A 81 11.52 7.66 -22.39
C LYS A 81 12.21 8.30 -21.17
N ASN A 82 12.05 9.61 -20.97
CA ASN A 82 12.54 10.30 -19.78
C ASN A 82 11.81 9.85 -18.50
N MET A 83 10.50 9.63 -18.57
CA MET A 83 9.71 9.09 -17.46
C MET A 83 10.13 7.65 -17.12
N GLU A 84 10.34 6.81 -18.14
CA GLU A 84 10.85 5.45 -17.96
C GLU A 84 12.24 5.44 -17.30
N LEU A 85 13.19 6.24 -17.81
CA LEU A 85 14.52 6.39 -17.23
C LEU A 85 14.50 6.93 -15.80
N LYS A 86 13.57 7.85 -15.48
CA LYS A 86 13.41 8.36 -14.13
C LYS A 86 12.94 7.26 -13.18
N THR A 87 11.97 6.45 -13.61
CA THR A 87 11.44 5.33 -12.83
C THR A 87 12.51 4.27 -12.59
N GLU A 88 13.31 3.95 -13.61
CA GLU A 88 14.45 3.04 -13.52
C GLU A 88 15.54 3.58 -12.58
N ASN A 89 15.84 4.88 -12.65
CA ASN A 89 16.81 5.53 -11.77
C ASN A 89 16.34 5.53 -10.30
N ASP A 90 15.05 5.77 -10.05
CA ASP A 90 14.48 5.71 -8.70
C ASP A 90 14.52 4.28 -8.15
N SER A 91 14.24 3.26 -8.99
CA SER A 91 14.42 1.85 -8.63
C SER A 91 15.89 1.50 -8.31
N LEU A 92 16.84 1.99 -9.10
CA LEU A 92 18.27 1.76 -8.86
C LEU A 92 18.75 2.42 -7.56
N LYS A 93 18.26 3.63 -7.24
CA LYS A 93 18.55 4.28 -5.95
C LYS A 93 18.03 3.48 -4.77
N GLU A 94 16.83 2.90 -4.90
CA GLU A 94 16.25 2.06 -3.85
C GLU A 94 17.01 0.75 -3.67
N GLN A 95 17.45 0.11 -4.76
CA GLN A 95 18.37 -1.04 -4.69
C GLN A 95 19.69 -0.67 -4.00
N LEU A 96 20.28 0.48 -4.33
CA LEU A 96 21.54 0.93 -3.75
C LEU A 96 21.42 1.21 -2.24
N LYS A 97 20.28 1.78 -1.80
CA LYS A 97 19.94 1.96 -0.39
C LYS A 97 19.81 0.61 0.33
N ASN A 98 19.18 -0.39 -0.31
CA ASN A 98 19.07 -1.73 0.25
C ASN A 98 20.44 -2.42 0.42
N TYR A 99 21.34 -2.27 -0.56
CA TYR A 99 22.72 -2.76 -0.43
C TYR A 99 23.48 -2.09 0.72
N GLN A 100 23.32 -0.78 0.90
CA GLN A 100 23.94 -0.06 2.02
C GLN A 100 23.42 -0.57 3.38
N ASN A 101 22.11 -0.82 3.49
CA ASN A 101 21.51 -1.38 4.70
C ASN A 101 22.03 -2.81 4.99
N GLN A 102 22.15 -3.65 3.96
CA GLN A 102 22.74 -4.98 4.09
C GLN A 102 24.19 -4.91 4.57
N GLN A 103 24.97 -3.94 4.08
CA GLN A 103 26.35 -3.74 4.50
C GLN A 103 26.47 -3.26 5.95
N SER A 104 25.56 -2.39 6.41
CA SER A 104 25.48 -2.03 7.84
C SER A 104 25.19 -3.25 8.71
N THR A 105 24.22 -4.07 8.29
CA THR A 105 23.86 -5.32 8.99
C THR A 105 25.04 -6.29 9.06
N MET A 106 25.79 -6.43 7.97
CA MET A 106 26.99 -7.27 7.93
C MET A 106 28.08 -6.79 8.89
N ASN A 107 28.27 -5.48 9.02
CA ASN A 107 29.22 -4.90 9.96
C ASN A 107 28.81 -5.14 11.42
N GLU A 108 27.51 -5.05 11.73
CA GLU A 108 26.98 -5.38 13.04
C GLU A 108 27.19 -6.87 13.39
N ILE A 109 26.92 -7.77 12.44
CA ILE A 109 27.16 -9.20 12.61
C ILE A 109 28.65 -9.47 12.87
N ASN A 110 29.55 -8.84 12.13
CA ASN A 110 30.99 -8.98 12.35
C ASN A 110 31.42 -8.48 13.73
N SER A 111 30.84 -7.37 14.21
CA SER A 111 31.10 -6.86 15.56
C SER A 111 30.64 -7.84 16.64
N ILE A 112 29.43 -8.41 16.47
CA ILE A 112 28.91 -9.44 17.37
C ILE A 112 29.81 -10.67 17.37
N TYR A 113 30.26 -11.12 16.20
CA TYR A 113 31.16 -12.26 16.06
C TYR A 113 32.50 -12.03 16.77
N GLN A 114 33.11 -10.84 16.60
CA GLN A 114 34.35 -10.48 17.30
C GLN A 114 34.16 -10.46 18.82
N ASN A 115 33.03 -9.93 19.31
CA ASN A 115 32.72 -9.93 20.74
C ASN A 115 32.55 -11.36 21.29
N LEU A 116 31.85 -12.23 20.58
CA LEU A 116 31.70 -13.64 20.95
C LEU A 116 33.06 -14.36 20.98
N GLN A 117 33.92 -14.09 20.00
CA GLN A 117 35.25 -14.66 19.94
C GLN A 117 36.11 -14.21 21.15
N GLN A 118 36.03 -12.94 21.54
CA GLN A 118 36.73 -12.45 22.74
C GLN A 118 36.19 -13.08 24.02
N GLN A 119 34.86 -13.20 24.16
CA GLN A 119 34.25 -13.87 25.32
C GLN A 119 34.67 -15.34 25.42
N TYR A 120 34.77 -16.04 24.29
CA TYR A 120 35.26 -17.42 24.26
C TYR A 120 36.71 -17.52 24.75
N VAL A 121 37.59 -16.61 24.33
CA VAL A 121 39.00 -16.58 24.78
C VAL A 121 39.09 -16.37 26.30
N VAL A 122 38.28 -15.47 26.85
CA VAL A 122 38.23 -15.24 28.32
C VAL A 122 37.76 -16.50 29.04
N LEU A 123 36.69 -17.13 28.55
CA LEU A 123 36.14 -18.35 29.16
C LEU A 123 37.11 -19.53 29.09
N ASP A 124 37.87 -19.67 27.99
CA ASP A 124 38.92 -20.69 27.84
C ASP A 124 40.08 -20.45 28.84
N LEU A 125 40.45 -19.19 29.06
CA LEU A 125 41.46 -18.81 30.05
C LEU A 125 41.01 -19.16 31.48
N ASP A 126 39.77 -18.83 31.83
CA ASP A 126 39.19 -19.14 33.14
C ASP A 126 39.14 -20.65 33.39
N HIS A 127 38.72 -21.44 32.39
CA HIS A 127 38.74 -22.90 32.49
C HIS A 127 40.15 -23.47 32.68
N LYS A 128 41.15 -22.93 31.98
CA LYS A 128 42.55 -23.36 32.14
C LYS A 128 43.09 -23.05 33.53
N GLN A 129 42.78 -21.87 34.08
CA GLN A 129 43.16 -21.50 35.44
C GLN A 129 42.49 -22.39 36.48
N LEU A 130 41.19 -22.69 36.29
CA LEU A 130 40.47 -23.60 37.17
C LEU A 130 41.07 -25.02 37.13
N LEU A 131 41.40 -25.53 35.94
CA LEU A 131 42.06 -26.84 35.79
C LEU A 131 43.41 -26.87 36.53
N GLN A 132 44.24 -25.84 36.37
CA GLN A 132 45.52 -25.71 37.08
C GLN A 132 45.32 -25.70 38.60
N SER A 133 44.27 -25.04 39.11
CA SER A 133 43.97 -25.02 40.54
C SER A 133 43.62 -26.41 41.08
N TYR A 134 42.85 -27.20 40.33
CA TYR A 134 42.52 -28.57 40.70
C TYR A 134 43.74 -29.50 40.64
N GLU A 135 44.60 -29.35 39.64
CA GLU A 135 45.86 -30.10 39.56
C GLU A 135 46.78 -29.79 40.76
N LEU A 136 46.85 -28.53 41.18
CA LEU A 136 47.61 -28.12 42.36
C LEU A 136 47.04 -28.74 43.65
N GLN A 137 45.72 -28.69 43.84
CA GLN A 137 45.05 -29.29 44.99
C GLN A 137 45.26 -30.81 45.04
N LEU A 138 45.19 -31.49 43.90
CA LEU A 138 45.44 -32.93 43.81
C LEU A 138 46.88 -33.28 44.21
N ASN A 139 47.86 -32.49 43.77
CA ASN A 139 49.25 -32.69 44.14
C ASN A 139 49.50 -32.45 45.63
N GLN A 140 48.85 -31.43 46.21
CA GLN A 140 48.90 -31.18 47.64
C GLN A 140 48.32 -32.34 48.46
N LEU A 141 47.14 -32.86 48.07
CA LEU A 141 46.53 -34.02 48.72
C LEU A 141 47.39 -35.29 48.63
N LYS A 142 48.08 -35.51 47.50
CA LYS A 142 49.04 -36.61 47.37
C LYS A 142 50.19 -36.46 48.37
N GLN A 143 50.73 -35.24 48.49
CA GLN A 143 51.82 -34.96 49.42
C GLN A 143 51.38 -35.13 50.88
N GLU A 144 50.19 -34.65 51.25
CA GLU A 144 49.61 -34.82 52.60
C GLU A 144 49.38 -36.30 52.93
N LYS A 145 48.89 -37.08 51.96
CA LYS A 145 48.74 -38.54 52.10
C LYS A 145 50.10 -39.21 52.37
N ASP A 146 51.13 -38.89 51.60
CA ASP A 146 52.46 -39.49 51.77
C ASP A 146 53.07 -39.12 53.13
N GLN A 147 52.91 -37.86 53.56
CA GLN A 147 53.33 -37.41 54.90
C GLN A 147 52.59 -38.16 56.02
N CYS A 148 51.29 -38.41 55.87
CA CYS A 148 50.51 -39.17 56.84
C CYS A 148 51.01 -40.63 56.94
N ILE A 149 51.28 -41.27 55.80
CA ILE A 149 51.84 -42.62 55.75
C ILE A 149 53.19 -42.68 56.46
N ASP A 150 54.07 -41.71 56.20
CA ASP A 150 55.39 -41.63 56.84
C ASP A 150 55.30 -41.43 58.36
N GLN A 151 54.38 -40.58 58.83
CA GLN A 151 54.13 -40.38 60.26
C GLN A 151 53.64 -41.65 60.95
N ILE A 152 52.69 -42.36 60.34
CA ILE A 152 52.17 -43.64 60.86
C ILE A 152 53.29 -44.68 60.91
N ASN A 153 54.08 -44.81 59.84
CA ASN A 153 55.21 -45.74 59.79
C ASN A 153 56.26 -45.42 60.87
N ARG A 154 56.52 -44.14 61.14
CA ARG A 154 57.44 -43.71 62.20
C ARG A 154 56.92 -44.06 63.59
N GLN A 155 55.62 -43.86 63.85
CA GLN A 155 55.01 -44.24 65.13
C GLN A 155 55.10 -45.75 65.38
N TYR A 156 54.81 -46.57 64.36
CA TYR A 156 54.94 -48.03 64.48
C TYR A 156 56.37 -48.47 64.79
N ARG A 157 57.39 -47.83 64.19
CA ARG A 157 58.80 -48.13 64.52
C ARG A 157 59.16 -47.80 65.97
N LEU A 158 58.74 -46.63 66.46
CA LEU A 158 59.01 -46.20 67.83
C LEU A 158 58.39 -47.16 68.85
N GLN A 159 57.14 -47.57 68.66
CA GLN A 159 56.49 -48.56 69.54
C GLN A 159 57.23 -49.91 69.56
N LEU A 160 57.70 -50.37 68.39
CA LEU A 160 58.48 -51.60 68.27
C LEU A 160 59.80 -51.54 69.04
N ASP A 161 60.48 -50.39 69.02
CA ASP A 161 61.74 -50.21 69.73
C ASP A 161 61.54 -50.04 71.24
N GLU A 162 60.47 -49.36 71.68
CA GLU A 162 60.08 -49.31 73.10
C GLU A 162 59.79 -50.71 73.66
N MET A 163 59.06 -51.55 72.93
CA MET A 163 58.81 -52.94 73.35
C MET A 163 60.10 -53.75 73.49
N LYS A 164 61.06 -53.58 72.57
CA LYS A 164 62.38 -54.25 72.67
C LYS A 164 63.16 -53.79 73.90
N GLN A 165 63.16 -52.49 74.20
CA GLN A 165 63.85 -51.96 75.37
C GLN A 165 63.23 -52.45 76.68
N GLN A 166 61.90 -52.49 76.78
CA GLN A 166 61.20 -53.05 77.95
C GLN A 166 61.55 -54.52 78.18
N MET A 167 61.62 -55.32 77.10
CA MET A 167 62.02 -56.72 77.17
C MET A 167 63.49 -56.90 77.61
N GLN A 168 64.41 -56.04 77.17
CA GLN A 168 65.80 -56.04 77.64
C GLN A 168 65.90 -55.70 79.13
N LEU A 169 65.19 -54.66 79.58
CA LEU A 169 65.14 -54.25 80.98
C LEU A 169 64.57 -55.35 81.89
N GLN A 170 63.57 -56.09 81.40
CA GLN A 170 63.00 -57.22 82.13
C GLN A 170 64.01 -58.37 82.26
N ASN A 171 64.76 -58.67 81.19
CA ASN A 171 65.82 -59.68 81.22
C ASN A 171 67.00 -59.32 82.14
N GLU A 172 67.38 -58.04 82.24
CA GLU A 172 68.40 -57.59 83.19
C GLU A 172 67.94 -57.65 84.64
N ARG A 173 66.65 -57.38 84.92
CA ARG A 173 66.07 -57.54 86.26
C ARG A 173 66.08 -58.99 86.74
N TYR A 174 65.90 -59.96 85.85
CA TYR A 174 66.01 -61.38 86.21
C TYR A 174 67.44 -61.81 86.56
N LYS A 175 68.48 -61.12 86.08
CA LYS A 175 69.89 -61.40 86.39
C LYS A 175 70.35 -60.89 87.76
N ASN A 176 69.67 -59.90 88.34
CA ASN A 176 70.13 -59.20 89.55
C ASN A 176 69.48 -59.68 90.86
N ILE A 177 68.73 -60.80 90.84
CA ILE A 177 68.02 -61.36 92.03
C ILE A 177 68.82 -62.50 92.71
N GLU A 178 70.07 -62.76 92.32
CA GLU A 178 70.81 -63.97 92.77
C GLU A 178 71.95 -63.75 93.80
N VAL A 179 72.19 -62.53 94.32
CA VAL A 179 73.32 -62.33 95.27
C VAL A 179 73.01 -61.24 96.31
N CYS A 180 72.77 -61.63 97.58
CA CYS A 180 73.35 -61.03 98.82
C CYS A 180 72.59 -61.42 100.11
N ARG A 181 73.28 -62.10 101.04
CA ARG A 181 73.03 -62.30 102.51
C ARG A 181 74.33 -62.90 103.10
N ASN A 182 74.87 -62.66 104.29
CA ASN A 182 74.50 -62.04 105.59
C ASN A 182 75.78 -61.30 106.13
N ASP A 183 75.90 -60.63 107.29
CA ASP A 183 75.81 -61.14 108.68
C ASP A 183 75.68 -60.02 109.73
N GLN A 184 75.01 -60.37 110.82
CA GLN A 184 74.56 -59.51 111.91
C GLN A 184 75.45 -59.68 113.14
N ASP A 185 75.92 -58.57 113.73
CA ASP A 185 76.09 -58.38 115.21
C ASP A 185 76.83 -57.07 115.58
N SER A 186 77.48 -56.42 114.61
CA SER A 186 77.57 -54.93 114.55
C SER A 186 76.20 -54.31 114.22
N LEU A 187 75.20 -55.17 114.09
CA LEU A 187 73.93 -54.92 113.47
C LEU A 187 72.94 -54.35 114.45
N LEU A 188 72.95 -54.58 115.77
CA LEU A 188 71.88 -54.00 116.60
C LEU A 188 71.97 -52.47 116.75
N GLN A 189 73.20 -51.94 116.86
CA GLN A 189 73.46 -50.51 116.98
C GLN A 189 73.48 -49.82 115.61
N ASN A 190 74.09 -50.44 114.60
CA ASN A 190 73.89 -50.00 113.21
C ASN A 190 72.43 -50.14 112.82
N THR A 191 71.67 -51.14 113.26
CA THR A 191 70.24 -51.29 112.93
C THR A 191 69.41 -50.27 113.69
N LEU A 192 69.83 -49.73 114.83
CA LEU A 192 69.11 -48.61 115.47
C LEU A 192 69.38 -47.26 114.78
N ASP A 193 70.63 -46.99 114.40
CA ASP A 193 71.00 -45.81 113.63
C ASP A 193 70.60 -45.91 112.15
N GLU A 194 70.58 -47.11 111.58
CA GLU A 194 69.95 -47.45 110.30
C GLU A 194 68.45 -47.40 110.44
N LEU A 195 67.80 -47.88 111.51
CA LEU A 195 66.35 -47.68 111.69
C LEU A 195 66.00 -46.19 111.83
N ARG A 196 66.89 -45.36 112.40
CA ARG A 196 66.73 -43.90 112.42
C ARG A 196 66.95 -43.29 111.04
N LYS A 197 68.00 -43.69 110.31
CA LYS A 197 68.26 -43.26 108.93
C LYS A 197 67.18 -43.77 107.98
N GLU A 198 66.67 -44.98 108.16
CA GLU A 198 65.55 -45.60 107.45
C GLU A 198 64.27 -44.90 107.81
N ARG A 199 64.05 -44.48 109.07
CA ARG A 199 62.90 -43.65 109.42
C ARG A 199 62.99 -42.26 108.78
N GLN A 200 64.18 -41.66 108.71
CA GLN A 200 64.41 -40.41 108.00
C GLN A 200 64.28 -40.56 106.48
N MET A 201 64.84 -41.63 105.91
CA MET A 201 64.71 -41.99 104.50
C MET A 201 63.27 -42.35 104.17
N LEU A 202 62.52 -42.98 105.06
CA LEU A 202 61.11 -43.31 104.90
C LEU A 202 60.26 -42.05 104.97
N ASN A 203 60.56 -41.13 105.89
CA ASN A 203 59.88 -39.83 105.94
C ASN A 203 60.19 -38.99 104.69
N LYS A 204 61.44 -38.99 104.23
CA LYS A 204 61.84 -38.34 102.98
C LYS A 204 61.17 -39.00 101.77
N LEU A 205 61.16 -40.34 101.69
CA LEU A 205 60.49 -41.10 100.64
C LEU A 205 58.98 -40.85 100.63
N LYS A 206 58.34 -40.80 101.80
CA LYS A 206 56.92 -40.44 101.92
C LYS A 206 56.66 -39.01 101.46
N LEU A 207 57.56 -38.07 101.76
CA LEU A 207 57.47 -36.69 101.28
C LEU A 207 57.68 -36.61 99.77
N ASP A 208 58.72 -37.26 99.23
CA ASP A 208 59.03 -37.32 97.81
C ASP A 208 57.88 -37.99 97.03
N GLN A 209 57.31 -39.07 97.57
CA GLN A 209 56.13 -39.74 97.01
C GLN A 209 54.90 -38.82 97.04
N ARG A 210 54.69 -38.05 98.11
CA ARG A 210 53.61 -37.07 98.19
C ARG A 210 53.78 -35.93 97.17
N LEU A 211 54.99 -35.38 97.05
CA LEU A 211 55.31 -34.32 96.08
C LEU A 211 55.16 -34.81 94.64
N LEU A 212 55.57 -36.06 94.36
CA LEU A 212 55.43 -36.66 93.03
C LEU A 212 53.98 -36.97 92.68
N LEU A 213 53.16 -37.37 93.66
CA LEU A 213 51.72 -37.51 93.49
C LEU A 213 51.04 -36.16 93.25
N GLU A 214 51.43 -35.12 94.00
CA GLU A 214 50.89 -33.76 93.84
C GLU A 214 51.27 -33.14 92.48
N ASP A 215 52.51 -33.33 92.01
CA ASP A 215 52.93 -32.89 90.67
C ASP A 215 52.18 -33.66 89.57
N ASN A 216 52.01 -34.98 89.71
CA ASN A 216 51.19 -35.77 88.78
C ASN A 216 49.72 -35.34 88.78
N GLU A 217 49.14 -35.04 89.93
CA GLU A 217 47.75 -34.56 90.05
C GLU A 217 47.59 -33.19 89.37
N GLN A 218 48.53 -32.26 89.58
CA GLN A 218 48.54 -30.97 88.90
C GLN A 218 48.73 -31.09 87.38
N GLN A 219 49.58 -32.02 86.91
CA GLN A 219 49.75 -32.29 85.49
C GLN A 219 48.47 -32.88 84.88
N TYR A 220 47.82 -33.82 85.58
CA TYR A 220 46.55 -34.40 85.14
C TYR A 220 45.44 -33.34 85.07
N GLU A 221 45.35 -32.44 86.06
CA GLU A 221 44.36 -31.36 86.08
C GLU A 221 44.57 -30.38 84.91
N LYS A 222 45.82 -30.00 84.63
CA LYS A 222 46.16 -29.17 83.45
C LYS A 222 45.78 -29.86 82.14
N GLN A 223 46.04 -31.16 82.01
CA GLN A 223 45.68 -31.93 80.82
C GLN A 223 44.15 -32.02 80.65
N LEU A 224 43.41 -32.23 81.74
CA LEU A 224 41.96 -32.26 81.74
C LEU A 224 41.36 -30.90 81.33
N GLN A 225 41.86 -29.80 81.90
CA GLN A 225 41.44 -28.44 81.53
C GLN A 225 41.72 -28.13 80.06
N TYR A 226 42.88 -28.53 79.54
CA TYR A 226 43.21 -28.38 78.13
C TYR A 226 42.25 -29.18 77.22
N GLN A 227 41.93 -30.43 77.59
CA GLN A 227 40.98 -31.25 76.85
C GLN A 227 39.56 -30.68 76.86
N GLN A 228 39.11 -30.14 78.00
CA GLN A 228 37.82 -29.45 78.12
C GLN A 228 37.77 -28.19 77.23
N LYS A 229 38.85 -27.41 77.19
CA LYS A 229 38.95 -26.22 76.32
C LYS A 229 38.87 -26.60 74.84
N LEU A 230 39.64 -27.61 74.41
CA LEU A 230 39.58 -28.12 73.04
C LEU A 230 38.19 -28.62 72.66
N TYR A 231 37.53 -29.36 73.56
CA TYR A 231 36.16 -29.83 73.34
C TYR A 231 35.19 -28.65 73.15
N GLN A 232 35.30 -27.62 73.98
CA GLN A 232 34.47 -26.43 73.88
C GLN A 232 34.73 -25.65 72.58
N GLU A 233 35.99 -25.52 72.16
CA GLU A 233 36.35 -24.89 70.88
C GLU A 233 35.79 -25.68 69.69
N MET A 234 35.91 -27.01 69.67
CA MET A 234 35.30 -27.85 68.63
C MET A 234 33.78 -27.72 68.61
N LYS A 235 33.12 -27.67 69.78
CA LYS A 235 31.68 -27.47 69.89
C LYS A 235 31.25 -26.12 69.31
N ASN A 236 32.02 -25.06 69.59
CA ASN A 236 31.77 -23.73 69.05
C ASN A 236 31.95 -23.70 67.52
N GLN A 237 33.04 -24.29 67.01
CA GLN A 237 33.28 -24.40 65.56
C GLN A 237 32.16 -25.18 64.86
N ASN A 238 31.71 -26.30 65.42
CA ASN A 238 30.60 -27.08 64.88
C ASN A 238 29.30 -26.26 64.86
N THR A 239 29.05 -25.46 65.91
CA THR A 239 27.87 -24.56 65.95
C THR A 239 27.92 -23.51 64.84
N ILE A 240 29.10 -22.92 64.56
CA ILE A 240 29.29 -21.96 63.46
C ILE A 240 29.03 -22.65 62.12
N LEU A 241 29.64 -23.81 61.88
CA LEU A 241 29.46 -24.57 60.63
C LEU A 241 28.00 -24.98 60.41
N MET A 242 27.29 -25.37 61.47
CA MET A 242 25.86 -25.71 61.38
C MET A 242 25.02 -24.48 61.03
N LYS A 243 25.37 -23.31 61.56
CA LYS A 243 24.70 -22.06 61.21
C LYS A 243 24.98 -21.65 59.77
N GLU A 244 26.23 -21.69 59.33
CA GLU A 244 26.62 -21.40 57.94
C GLU A 244 25.92 -22.35 56.95
N LYS A 245 25.85 -23.64 57.28
CA LYS A 245 25.11 -24.63 56.48
C LYS A 245 23.63 -24.27 56.36
N GLN A 246 23.01 -23.81 57.45
CA GLN A 246 21.60 -23.41 57.42
C GLN A 246 21.40 -22.14 56.56
N GLU A 247 22.25 -21.13 56.73
CA GLU A 247 22.22 -19.90 55.93
C GLU A 247 22.41 -20.19 54.44
N GLN A 248 23.34 -21.10 54.08
CA GLN A 248 23.53 -21.56 52.70
C GLN A 248 22.30 -22.29 52.14
N GLN A 249 21.64 -23.15 52.94
CA GLN A 249 20.42 -23.82 52.51
C GLN A 249 19.26 -22.84 52.27
N GLU A 250 19.16 -21.78 53.07
CA GLU A 250 18.17 -20.72 52.87
C GLU A 250 18.47 -19.90 51.61
N GLN A 251 19.75 -19.58 51.35
CA GLN A 251 20.16 -18.91 50.11
C GLN A 251 19.85 -19.75 48.86
N ILE A 252 20.09 -21.07 48.90
CA ILE A 252 19.75 -21.98 47.80
C ILE A 252 18.25 -21.96 47.53
N LYS A 253 17.41 -22.03 48.57
CA LYS A 253 15.95 -21.98 48.40
C LYS A 253 15.47 -20.68 47.77
N GLU A 254 16.06 -19.54 48.17
CA GLU A 254 15.69 -18.24 47.59
C GLU A 254 16.15 -18.10 46.13
N LEU A 255 17.34 -18.64 45.80
CA LEU A 255 17.82 -18.69 44.43
C LEU A 255 16.95 -19.60 43.54
N GLU A 256 16.55 -20.77 44.03
CA GLU A 256 15.64 -21.67 43.31
C GLU A 256 14.29 -21.02 43.03
N LYS A 257 13.77 -20.26 44.00
CA LYS A 257 12.52 -19.51 43.85
C LYS A 257 12.68 -18.40 42.80
N THR A 258 13.72 -17.58 42.93
CA THR A 258 14.01 -16.49 41.98
C THR A 258 14.19 -17.02 40.56
N TYR A 259 14.88 -18.15 40.41
CA TYR A 259 15.05 -18.82 39.11
C TYR A 259 13.71 -19.28 38.52
N LYS A 260 12.85 -19.92 39.32
CA LYS A 260 11.52 -20.36 38.87
C LYS A 260 10.65 -19.17 38.43
N ASP A 261 10.66 -18.09 39.19
CA ASP A 261 9.90 -16.88 38.88
C ASP A 261 10.43 -16.22 37.59
N LEU A 262 11.76 -16.13 37.43
CA LEU A 262 12.38 -15.60 36.22
C LEU A 262 12.00 -16.43 34.98
N VAL A 263 12.10 -17.76 35.06
CA VAL A 263 11.74 -18.66 33.96
C VAL A 263 10.24 -18.54 33.62
N PHE A 264 9.38 -18.40 34.64
CA PHE A 264 7.95 -18.18 34.42
C PHE A 264 7.68 -16.84 33.69
N HIS A 265 8.31 -15.76 34.13
CA HIS A 265 8.17 -14.44 33.49
C HIS A 265 8.68 -14.43 32.05
N GLN A 266 9.84 -15.04 31.80
CA GLN A 266 10.39 -15.18 30.44
C GLN A 266 9.44 -15.97 29.52
N LYS A 267 8.85 -17.06 30.01
CA LYS A 267 7.84 -17.82 29.24
C LYS A 267 6.63 -16.97 28.89
N GLN A 268 6.13 -16.16 29.83
CA GLN A 268 5.00 -15.26 29.58
C GLN A 268 5.34 -14.16 28.56
N GLU A 269 6.54 -13.60 28.63
CA GLU A 269 7.02 -12.58 27.69
C GLU A 269 7.18 -13.15 26.27
N ILE A 270 7.75 -14.35 26.15
CA ILE A 270 7.84 -15.07 24.87
C ILE A 270 6.44 -15.28 24.27
N LEU A 271 5.46 -15.72 25.06
CA LEU A 271 4.08 -15.91 24.57
C LEU A 271 3.44 -14.60 24.10
N LYS A 272 3.68 -13.48 24.81
CA LYS A 272 3.21 -12.16 24.39
C LYS A 272 3.84 -11.73 23.07
N LEU A 273 5.16 -11.91 22.91
CA LEU A 273 5.87 -11.58 21.67
C LEU A 273 5.42 -12.45 20.50
N GLN A 274 5.22 -13.76 20.72
CA GLN A 274 4.68 -14.67 19.71
C GLN A 274 3.28 -14.27 19.25
N LYS A 275 2.43 -13.83 20.18
CA LYS A 275 1.10 -13.31 19.86
C LYS A 275 1.19 -12.03 19.04
N GLN A 276 1.99 -11.05 19.48
CA GLN A 276 2.20 -9.80 18.73
C GLN A 276 2.72 -10.06 17.31
N TYR A 277 3.67 -10.97 17.15
CA TYR A 277 4.17 -11.38 15.84
C TYR A 277 3.07 -11.97 14.96
N THR A 278 2.23 -12.86 15.52
CA THR A 278 1.12 -13.49 14.79
C THR A 278 0.07 -12.46 14.36
N ASP A 279 -0.26 -11.53 15.25
CA ASP A 279 -1.21 -10.45 14.99
C ASP A 279 -0.70 -9.52 13.88
N ILE A 280 0.58 -9.11 13.95
CA ILE A 280 1.23 -8.27 12.93
C ILE A 280 1.28 -9.00 11.58
N LYS A 281 1.68 -10.27 11.57
CA LYS A 281 1.72 -11.08 10.34
C LYS A 281 0.33 -11.15 9.69
N SER A 282 -0.70 -11.45 10.48
CA SER A 282 -2.08 -11.53 9.99
C SER A 282 -2.59 -10.19 9.46
N PHE A 283 -2.21 -9.09 10.10
CA PHE A 283 -2.51 -7.74 9.61
C PHE A 283 -1.89 -7.47 8.24
N PHE A 284 -0.61 -7.79 8.06
CA PHE A 284 0.06 -7.61 6.75
C PHE A 284 -0.51 -8.51 5.66
N GLU A 285 -0.84 -9.78 5.97
CA GLU A 285 -1.49 -10.68 5.01
C GLU A 285 -2.85 -10.13 4.57
N SER A 286 -3.65 -9.63 5.51
CA SER A 286 -4.95 -9.01 5.22
C SER A 286 -4.82 -7.75 4.35
N GLN A 287 -3.85 -6.88 4.67
CA GLN A 287 -3.57 -5.67 3.87
C GLN A 287 -3.10 -6.02 2.45
N MET A 288 -2.22 -7.02 2.31
CA MET A 288 -1.74 -7.46 1.01
C MET A 288 -2.88 -8.04 0.16
N GLN A 289 -3.78 -8.81 0.78
CA GLN A 289 -4.96 -9.33 0.10
C GLN A 289 -5.90 -8.21 -0.35
N GLN A 290 -6.15 -7.22 0.51
CA GLN A 290 -6.98 -6.05 0.16
C GLN A 290 -6.39 -5.30 -1.05
N VAL A 291 -5.09 -5.00 -1.04
CA VAL A 291 -4.43 -4.32 -2.16
C VAL A 291 -4.52 -5.14 -3.45
N GLN A 292 -4.36 -6.46 -3.37
CA GLN A 292 -4.47 -7.34 -4.53
C GLN A 292 -5.89 -7.33 -5.13
N GLU A 293 -6.92 -7.35 -4.27
CA GLU A 293 -8.32 -7.27 -4.70
C GLU A 293 -8.64 -5.91 -5.33
N GLU A 294 -8.21 -4.81 -4.72
CA GLU A 294 -8.41 -3.45 -5.23
C GLU A 294 -7.73 -3.23 -6.59
N VAL A 295 -6.48 -3.69 -6.74
CA VAL A 295 -5.74 -3.61 -8.01
C VAL A 295 -6.41 -4.45 -9.09
N SER A 296 -6.90 -5.65 -8.74
CA SER A 296 -7.62 -6.50 -9.67
C SER A 296 -8.93 -5.85 -10.15
N CYS A 297 -9.69 -5.26 -9.23
CA CYS A 297 -10.91 -4.51 -9.55
C CYS A 297 -10.60 -3.30 -10.46
N ALA A 298 -9.59 -2.49 -10.12
CA ALA A 298 -9.19 -1.34 -10.92
C ALA A 298 -8.75 -1.75 -12.35
N MET A 299 -8.01 -2.85 -12.49
CA MET A 299 -7.66 -3.40 -13.79
C MET A 299 -8.89 -3.83 -14.58
N GLN A 300 -9.86 -4.48 -13.93
CA GLN A 300 -11.09 -4.91 -14.59
C GLN A 300 -11.94 -3.72 -15.04
N GLU A 301 -12.06 -2.68 -14.22
CA GLU A 301 -12.72 -1.43 -14.59
C GLU A 301 -12.05 -0.75 -15.80
N LEU A 302 -10.71 -0.70 -15.81
CA LEU A 302 -9.95 -0.17 -16.94
C LEU A 302 -10.17 -0.98 -18.22
N ARG A 303 -10.18 -2.31 -18.13
CA ARG A 303 -10.50 -3.19 -19.27
C ARG A 303 -11.91 -2.92 -19.80
N ASN A 304 -12.89 -2.80 -18.90
CA ASN A 304 -14.27 -2.50 -19.28
C ASN A 304 -14.37 -1.13 -19.97
N LYS A 305 -13.74 -0.08 -19.40
CA LYS A 305 -13.71 1.26 -20.02
C LYS A 305 -13.04 1.23 -21.40
N ASN A 306 -11.93 0.51 -21.53
CA ASN A 306 -11.24 0.37 -22.82
C ASN A 306 -12.13 -0.31 -23.87
N SER A 307 -12.86 -1.37 -23.47
CA SER A 307 -13.84 -2.03 -24.36
C SER A 307 -14.94 -1.07 -24.82
N VAL A 308 -15.48 -0.24 -23.91
CA VAL A 308 -16.50 0.77 -24.24
C VAL A 308 -15.94 1.81 -25.21
N TYR A 309 -14.73 2.32 -24.96
CA TYR A 309 -14.09 3.28 -25.86
C TYR A 309 -13.81 2.69 -27.25
N HIS A 310 -13.42 1.42 -27.32
CA HIS A 310 -13.23 0.74 -28.59
C HIS A 310 -14.54 0.61 -29.37
N GLN A 311 -15.64 0.27 -28.68
CA GLN A 311 -16.96 0.22 -29.31
C GLN A 311 -17.42 1.60 -29.80
N GLN A 312 -17.25 2.66 -28.99
CA GLN A 312 -17.57 4.03 -29.39
C GLN A 312 -16.76 4.48 -30.61
N MET A 313 -15.51 4.04 -30.72
CA MET A 313 -14.66 4.34 -31.87
C MET A 313 -15.22 3.69 -33.15
N GLN A 314 -15.61 2.42 -33.08
CA GLN A 314 -16.22 1.71 -34.21
C GLN A 314 -17.56 2.36 -34.63
N GLU A 315 -18.39 2.76 -33.66
CA GLU A 315 -19.64 3.48 -33.93
C GLU A 315 -19.38 4.82 -34.63
N GLN A 316 -18.33 5.55 -34.22
CA GLN A 316 -17.94 6.81 -34.86
C GLN A 316 -17.39 6.60 -36.27
N GLU A 317 -16.58 5.56 -36.49
CA GLU A 317 -16.10 5.18 -37.82
C GLU A 317 -17.27 4.87 -38.77
N GLN A 318 -18.29 4.13 -38.29
CA GLN A 318 -19.49 3.85 -39.06
C GLN A 318 -20.27 5.12 -39.41
N ILE A 319 -20.45 6.04 -38.45
CA ILE A 319 -21.11 7.33 -38.70
C ILE A 319 -20.35 8.12 -39.78
N ILE A 320 -19.02 8.09 -39.78
CA ILE A 320 -18.21 8.76 -40.80
C ILE A 320 -18.47 8.13 -42.17
N GLU A 321 -18.45 6.81 -42.29
CA GLU A 321 -18.76 6.11 -43.55
C GLU A 321 -20.16 6.47 -44.08
N ASP A 322 -21.17 6.45 -43.21
CA ASP A 322 -22.55 6.80 -43.57
C ASP A 322 -22.66 8.26 -44.07
N LEU A 323 -21.94 9.19 -43.42
CA LEU A 323 -21.89 10.59 -43.83
C LEU A 323 -21.15 10.79 -45.15
N GLU A 324 -20.07 10.04 -45.39
CA GLU A 324 -19.36 10.06 -46.66
C GLU A 324 -20.24 9.56 -47.81
N ASP A 325 -21.02 8.51 -47.58
CA ASP A 325 -21.96 7.98 -48.56
C ASP A 325 -23.13 8.91 -48.81
N LEU A 326 -23.69 9.53 -47.77
CA LEU A 326 -24.70 10.58 -47.93
C LEU A 326 -24.15 11.75 -48.77
N ASN A 327 -22.90 12.16 -48.54
CA ASN A 327 -22.26 13.22 -49.31
C ASN A 327 -22.09 12.82 -50.80
N LYS A 328 -21.71 11.57 -51.09
CA LYS A 328 -21.68 11.06 -52.48
C LYS A 328 -23.06 11.10 -53.13
N GLN A 329 -24.10 10.67 -52.43
CA GLN A 329 -25.48 10.70 -52.93
C GLN A 329 -25.94 12.14 -53.21
N LEU A 330 -25.66 13.08 -52.31
CA LEU A 330 -25.98 14.49 -52.50
C LEU A 330 -25.26 15.11 -53.70
N LYS A 331 -23.97 14.80 -53.89
CA LYS A 331 -23.21 15.23 -55.08
C LYS A 331 -23.83 14.68 -56.37
N GLN A 332 -24.28 13.43 -56.38
CA GLN A 332 -24.98 12.85 -57.52
C GLN A 332 -26.34 13.53 -57.78
N GLN A 333 -27.10 13.86 -56.73
CA GLN A 333 -28.35 14.62 -56.88
C GLN A 333 -28.12 16.01 -57.47
N ILE A 334 -27.05 16.70 -57.05
CA ILE A 334 -26.67 18.01 -57.63
C ILE A 334 -26.37 17.85 -59.12
N LEU A 335 -25.54 16.88 -59.51
CA LEU A 335 -25.23 16.62 -60.92
C LEU A 335 -26.48 16.34 -61.76
N PHE A 336 -27.41 15.55 -61.21
CA PHE A 336 -28.69 15.29 -61.88
C PHE A 336 -29.52 16.57 -62.04
N LYS A 337 -29.58 17.41 -61.00
CA LYS A 337 -30.30 18.71 -61.04
C LYS A 337 -29.65 19.70 -62.00
N ASP A 338 -28.33 19.74 -62.08
CA ASP A 338 -27.62 20.56 -63.06
C ASP A 338 -27.95 20.13 -64.50
N GLN A 339 -28.04 18.82 -64.75
CA GLN A 339 -28.44 18.30 -66.06
C GLN A 339 -29.90 18.67 -66.38
N GLU A 340 -30.81 18.56 -65.40
CA GLU A 340 -32.21 18.98 -65.54
C GLU A 340 -32.30 20.48 -65.87
N LEU A 341 -31.50 21.32 -65.22
CA LEU A 341 -31.43 22.75 -65.50
C LEU A 341 -30.91 23.05 -66.91
N ILE A 342 -29.87 22.35 -67.38
CA ILE A 342 -29.35 22.49 -68.75
C ILE A 342 -30.44 22.15 -69.77
N ASN A 343 -31.16 21.05 -69.55
CA ASN A 343 -32.25 20.63 -70.43
C ASN A 343 -33.37 21.68 -70.48
N LEU A 344 -33.78 22.22 -69.33
CA LEU A 344 -34.80 23.28 -69.24
C LEU A 344 -34.34 24.57 -69.94
N LYS A 345 -33.07 24.98 -69.77
CA LYS A 345 -32.50 26.13 -70.48
C LYS A 345 -32.52 25.92 -72.00
N SER A 346 -32.17 24.73 -72.47
CA SER A 346 -32.22 24.41 -73.90
C SER A 346 -33.65 24.43 -74.45
N GLN A 347 -34.63 23.90 -73.70
CA GLN A 347 -36.05 24.00 -74.06
C GLN A 347 -36.51 25.46 -74.13
N LEU A 348 -36.09 26.30 -73.19
CA LEU A 348 -36.41 27.73 -73.20
C LEU A 348 -35.84 28.44 -74.43
N GLU A 349 -34.57 28.17 -74.80
CA GLU A 349 -33.96 28.72 -76.01
C GLU A 349 -34.72 28.28 -77.27
N GLN A 350 -35.11 27.01 -77.36
CA GLN A 350 -35.90 26.51 -78.49
C GLN A 350 -37.27 27.21 -78.59
N LEU A 351 -37.92 27.46 -77.45
CA LEU A 351 -39.17 28.19 -77.39
C LEU A 351 -38.99 29.67 -77.78
N GLN A 352 -37.90 30.32 -77.36
CA GLN A 352 -37.57 31.68 -77.79
C GLN A 352 -37.36 31.76 -79.32
N ILE A 353 -36.64 30.79 -79.90
CA ILE A 353 -36.47 30.70 -81.35
C ILE A 353 -37.82 30.47 -82.05
N GLN A 354 -38.69 29.62 -81.51
CA GLN A 354 -40.04 29.43 -82.05
C GLN A 354 -40.87 30.71 -81.97
N GLN A 355 -40.78 31.45 -80.87
CA GLN A 355 -41.45 32.73 -80.70
C GLN A 355 -40.98 33.76 -81.73
N GLU A 356 -39.67 33.88 -81.97
CA GLU A 356 -39.12 34.78 -82.99
C GLU A 356 -39.58 34.39 -84.40
N LYS A 357 -39.58 33.09 -84.72
CA LYS A 357 -40.11 32.60 -86.01
C LYS A 357 -41.60 32.92 -86.18
N LEU A 358 -42.41 32.71 -85.15
CA LEU A 358 -43.83 33.06 -85.18
C LEU A 358 -44.04 34.56 -85.34
N LYS A 359 -43.22 35.38 -84.68
CA LYS A 359 -43.23 36.84 -84.83
C LYS A 359 -42.88 37.25 -86.28
N SER A 360 -41.83 36.67 -86.85
CA SER A 360 -41.46 36.90 -88.26
C SER A 360 -42.58 36.49 -89.22
N MET A 361 -43.19 35.33 -89.00
CA MET A 361 -44.31 34.85 -89.81
C MET A 361 -45.53 35.78 -89.70
N ASN A 362 -45.80 36.32 -88.50
CA ASN A 362 -46.85 37.31 -88.28
C ASN A 362 -46.53 38.63 -88.99
N ASP A 363 -45.29 39.12 -88.90
CA ASP A 363 -44.86 40.34 -89.59
C ASP A 363 -44.92 40.17 -91.13
N GLU A 364 -44.54 39.00 -91.65
CA GLU A 364 -44.71 38.63 -93.06
C GLU A 364 -46.18 38.61 -93.47
N LEU A 365 -47.06 38.03 -92.64
CA LEU A 365 -48.49 38.00 -92.90
C LEU A 365 -49.10 39.41 -92.91
N ILE A 366 -48.73 40.25 -91.94
CA ILE A 366 -49.12 41.66 -91.88
C ILE A 366 -48.65 42.39 -93.15
N ASN A 367 -47.42 42.16 -93.60
CA ASN A 367 -46.91 42.74 -94.83
C ASN A 367 -47.67 42.25 -96.08
N GLN A 368 -47.97 40.95 -96.17
CA GLN A 368 -48.80 40.42 -97.25
C GLN A 368 -50.19 41.06 -97.26
N PHE A 369 -50.82 41.20 -96.09
CA PHE A 369 -52.09 41.91 -95.97
C PHE A 369 -51.97 43.37 -96.40
N ASN A 370 -50.93 44.08 -95.98
CA ASN A 370 -50.72 45.48 -96.38
C ASN A 370 -50.54 45.62 -97.90
N ILE A 371 -49.80 44.71 -98.54
CA ILE A 371 -49.64 44.69 -100.00
C ILE A 371 -50.98 44.40 -100.69
N GLN A 372 -51.75 43.42 -100.20
CA GLN A 372 -53.09 43.13 -100.73
C GLN A 372 -54.03 44.33 -100.56
N ILE A 373 -53.97 45.03 -99.42
CA ILE A 373 -54.75 46.25 -99.19
C ILE A 373 -54.32 47.34 -100.18
N GLN A 374 -53.02 47.53 -100.42
CA GLN A 374 -52.55 48.50 -101.42
C GLN A 374 -53.01 48.15 -102.84
N ASP A 375 -52.92 46.88 -103.24
CA ASP A 375 -53.41 46.42 -104.54
C ASP A 375 -54.92 46.60 -104.68
N LEU A 376 -55.68 46.26 -103.63
CA LEU A 376 -57.13 46.48 -103.59
C LEU A 376 -57.49 47.97 -103.59
N GLN A 377 -56.75 48.82 -102.88
CA GLN A 377 -56.92 50.27 -102.90
C GLN A 377 -56.64 50.82 -104.29
N GLN A 378 -55.60 50.33 -104.97
CA GLN A 378 -55.26 50.74 -106.33
C GLN A 378 -56.32 50.28 -107.34
N LYS A 379 -56.85 49.06 -107.18
CA LYS A 379 -58.01 48.57 -107.95
C LYS A 379 -59.26 49.40 -107.69
N LEU A 380 -59.54 49.74 -106.43
CA LEU A 380 -60.65 50.63 -106.06
C LEU A 380 -60.48 52.03 -106.62
N GLU A 381 -59.25 52.55 -106.70
CA GLU A 381 -58.96 53.86 -107.31
C GLU A 381 -59.19 53.81 -108.83
N VAL A 382 -58.80 52.72 -109.48
CA VAL A 382 -59.08 52.46 -110.91
C VAL A 382 -60.58 52.30 -111.13
N GLU A 383 -61.27 51.55 -110.28
CA GLU A 383 -62.71 51.33 -110.36
C GLU A 383 -63.49 52.61 -110.05
N ARG A 384 -63.03 53.45 -109.11
CA ARG A 384 -63.55 54.80 -108.87
C ARG A 384 -63.40 55.68 -110.10
N LYS A 385 -62.25 55.65 -110.78
CA LYS A 385 -62.06 56.39 -112.03
C LYS A 385 -62.96 55.88 -113.14
N ASN A 386 -63.14 54.56 -113.26
CA ASN A 386 -64.08 53.98 -114.21
C ASN A 386 -65.54 54.34 -113.87
N TYR A 387 -65.90 54.38 -112.58
CA TYR A 387 -67.23 54.76 -112.11
C TYR A 387 -67.51 56.26 -112.27
N GLU A 388 -66.49 57.11 -112.12
CA GLU A 388 -66.54 58.54 -112.43
C GLU A 388 -66.66 58.80 -113.95
N GLU A 389 -66.20 57.86 -114.79
CA GLU A 389 -66.38 57.89 -116.25
C GLU A 389 -67.68 57.24 -116.76
N GLU A 390 -68.40 56.43 -115.96
CA GLU A 390 -69.63 55.72 -116.37
C GLU A 390 -70.93 56.07 -115.57
N SER A 391 -70.90 56.95 -114.58
CA SER A 391 -72.08 57.22 -113.73
C SER A 391 -72.91 58.46 -114.16
N GLU A 392 -73.76 58.30 -115.19
CA GLU A 392 -75.01 59.09 -115.35
C GLU A 392 -76.13 58.53 -114.45
N LEU A 393 -76.00 58.65 -113.12
CA LEU A 393 -77.04 58.23 -112.17
C LEU A 393 -77.35 59.30 -111.12
N ASN A 394 -78.65 59.58 -111.01
CA ASN A 394 -79.30 60.66 -110.26
C ASN A 394 -79.13 60.47 -108.74
N ASP A 395 -79.00 61.59 -108.01
CA ASP A 395 -78.58 61.61 -106.59
C ASP A 395 -79.55 60.96 -105.58
N ASP A 396 -80.76 60.60 -105.99
CA ASP A 396 -81.77 59.99 -105.11
C ASP A 396 -81.52 58.48 -104.86
N ASP A 397 -80.96 57.74 -105.83
CA ASP A 397 -80.70 56.29 -105.70
C ASP A 397 -79.46 55.99 -104.82
N LYS A 398 -78.54 56.96 -104.66
CA LYS A 398 -77.35 56.84 -103.80
C LYS A 398 -77.69 56.85 -102.31
N LYS A 399 -78.85 57.39 -101.93
CA LYS A 399 -79.26 57.55 -100.52
C LYS A 399 -79.89 56.28 -99.94
N GLU A 400 -80.47 55.43 -100.78
CA GLU A 400 -81.09 54.16 -100.36
C GLU A 400 -80.04 53.06 -100.16
N ILE A 401 -78.97 53.05 -100.98
CA ILE A 401 -77.86 52.10 -100.86
C ILE A 401 -76.98 52.36 -99.62
N TYR A 402 -76.77 53.63 -99.25
CA TYR A 402 -75.98 54.00 -98.06
C TYR A 402 -76.61 53.50 -96.74
N ASN A 403 -77.94 53.42 -96.67
CA ASN A 403 -78.65 52.94 -95.49
C ASN A 403 -78.69 51.40 -95.39
N ALA A 404 -78.59 50.68 -96.52
CA ALA A 404 -78.55 49.22 -96.53
C ALA A 404 -77.19 48.66 -96.07
N LEU A 405 -76.09 49.41 -96.25
CA LEU A 405 -74.73 48.95 -95.93
C LEU A 405 -74.29 49.22 -94.47
N HIS A 406 -75.01 50.06 -93.72
CA HIS A 406 -74.61 50.50 -92.38
C HIS A 406 -75.20 49.69 -91.21
N ASN A 407 -76.05 48.69 -91.49
CA ASN A 407 -76.75 47.91 -90.47
C ASN A 407 -76.11 46.55 -90.11
N ASP A 408 -74.99 46.15 -90.72
CA ASP A 408 -74.34 44.87 -90.41
C ASP A 408 -72.99 45.08 -89.69
N LYS A 409 -73.08 45.51 -88.43
CA LYS A 409 -71.96 45.56 -87.49
C LYS A 409 -72.10 44.45 -86.46
N THR A 410 -71.38 43.35 -86.62
CA THR A 410 -70.93 42.56 -85.47
C THR A 410 -69.66 41.76 -85.76
N LEU A 411 -68.56 42.21 -85.16
CA LEU A 411 -67.29 41.51 -85.01
C LEU A 411 -67.29 40.87 -83.61
N LEU A 412 -66.94 39.59 -83.48
CA LEU A 412 -66.69 38.96 -82.17
C LEU A 412 -65.51 37.98 -82.27
N LEU A 413 -64.35 38.45 -81.82
CA LEU A 413 -63.17 37.65 -81.48
C LEU A 413 -63.43 36.95 -80.14
N THR A 414 -63.25 35.63 -80.07
CA THR A 414 -63.18 34.89 -78.80
C THR A 414 -61.83 34.19 -78.69
N THR A 415 -61.12 34.47 -77.60
CA THR A 415 -59.95 33.74 -77.11
C THR A 415 -60.39 32.89 -75.91
N SER A 416 -59.94 31.64 -75.83
CA SER A 416 -60.15 30.78 -74.66
C SER A 416 -58.81 30.20 -74.17
N HIS A 417 -58.48 30.51 -72.91
CA HIS A 417 -57.39 29.94 -72.13
C HIS A 417 -57.96 28.86 -71.20
N SER A 418 -57.31 27.70 -71.13
CA SER A 418 -57.65 26.62 -70.20
C SER A 418 -56.94 26.80 -68.84
N GLN A 419 -57.68 26.71 -67.74
CA GLN A 419 -57.14 26.44 -66.40
C GLN A 419 -57.60 25.03 -65.98
N ASN A 420 -56.67 24.20 -65.50
CA ASN A 420 -56.94 22.93 -64.83
C ASN A 420 -56.45 23.07 -63.37
N ASP A 421 -57.37 23.04 -62.42
CA ASP A 421 -57.12 22.98 -60.99
C ASP A 421 -57.01 21.52 -60.52
N LEU A 422 -55.99 21.22 -59.72
CA LEU A 422 -55.86 20.00 -58.92
C LEU A 422 -56.52 20.21 -57.55
N LEU A 423 -57.50 19.37 -57.21
CA LEU A 423 -58.07 19.23 -55.86
C LEU A 423 -57.55 17.94 -55.19
N HIS A 424 -56.97 18.07 -53.99
CA HIS A 424 -56.78 16.98 -53.04
C HIS A 424 -57.84 17.05 -51.93
N PRO A 425 -58.45 15.94 -51.49
CA PRO A 425 -59.27 15.93 -50.28
C PRO A 425 -58.48 15.44 -49.05
N GLN A 426 -58.81 16.07 -47.93
CA GLN A 426 -58.31 15.86 -46.57
C GLN A 426 -59.22 14.84 -45.84
N GLN A 427 -58.66 13.83 -45.18
CA GLN A 427 -59.38 12.90 -44.29
C GLN A 427 -58.89 12.99 -42.85
N GLN A 428 -59.82 13.03 -41.89
CA GLN A 428 -59.61 12.86 -40.45
C GLN A 428 -59.38 11.38 -40.10
N PRO A 429 -58.51 11.03 -39.13
CA PRO A 429 -58.34 9.64 -38.72
C PRO A 429 -59.26 9.23 -37.57
N GLN A 430 -59.90 8.06 -37.71
CA GLN A 430 -60.54 7.29 -36.65
C GLN A 430 -59.46 6.64 -35.77
N THR A 431 -59.56 6.78 -34.44
CA THR A 431 -58.66 6.11 -33.48
C THR A 431 -59.02 4.63 -33.34
N SER A 432 -58.04 3.77 -33.57
CA SER A 432 -58.12 2.30 -33.46
C SER A 432 -58.08 1.86 -31.99
N THR A 433 -58.80 0.79 -31.62
CA THR A 433 -58.71 0.15 -30.29
C THR A 433 -57.28 -0.28 -29.93
N LYS A 434 -56.43 -0.56 -30.93
CA LYS A 434 -54.99 -0.83 -30.73
C LYS A 434 -54.22 0.38 -30.18
N ASP A 435 -54.62 1.61 -30.50
CA ASP A 435 -53.96 2.82 -30.01
C ASP A 435 -54.21 3.03 -28.51
N VAL A 436 -55.37 2.58 -28.01
CA VAL A 436 -55.73 2.68 -26.59
C VAL A 436 -54.94 1.66 -25.76
N GLU A 437 -54.83 0.42 -26.25
CA GLU A 437 -54.04 -0.63 -25.60
C GLU A 437 -52.54 -0.29 -25.57
N TYR A 438 -52.01 0.26 -26.66
CA TYR A 438 -50.62 0.70 -26.72
C TYR A 438 -50.33 1.87 -25.77
N LYS A 439 -51.25 2.84 -25.67
CA LYS A 439 -51.15 3.92 -24.68
C LYS A 439 -51.17 3.41 -23.24
N LEU A 440 -52.00 2.40 -22.94
CA LEU A 440 -52.05 1.78 -21.61
C LEU A 440 -50.74 1.05 -21.28
N LEU A 441 -50.16 0.33 -22.24
CA LEU A 441 -48.88 -0.34 -22.11
C LEU A 441 -47.73 0.64 -21.87
N LEU A 442 -47.67 1.73 -22.65
CA LEU A 442 -46.69 2.81 -22.45
C LEU A 442 -46.82 3.44 -21.05
N GLN A 443 -48.05 3.64 -20.58
CA GLN A 443 -48.28 4.20 -19.25
C GLN A 443 -47.79 3.26 -18.13
N GLN A 444 -48.00 1.94 -18.27
CA GLN A 444 -47.46 0.95 -17.34
C GLN A 444 -45.92 0.92 -17.33
N ILE A 445 -45.28 1.08 -18.50
CA ILE A 445 -43.81 1.17 -18.60
C ILE A 445 -43.30 2.40 -17.86
N ILE A 446 -43.91 3.57 -18.11
CA ILE A 446 -43.53 4.83 -17.46
C ILE A 446 -43.67 4.75 -15.94
N GLU A 447 -44.74 4.12 -15.43
CA GLU A 447 -44.93 3.94 -13.99
C GLU A 447 -43.86 3.04 -13.37
N VAL A 448 -43.50 1.94 -14.03
CA VAL A 448 -42.44 1.03 -13.58
C VAL A 448 -41.05 1.69 -13.65
N GLU A 449 -40.78 2.52 -14.66
CA GLU A 449 -39.53 3.29 -14.78
C GLU A 449 -39.41 4.37 -13.69
N LYS A 450 -40.51 5.08 -13.38
CA LYS A 450 -40.55 6.03 -12.27
C LYS A 450 -40.26 5.35 -10.93
N GLU A 451 -40.83 4.17 -10.72
CA GLU A 451 -40.57 3.38 -9.52
C GLU A 451 -39.12 2.88 -9.47
N ALA A 452 -38.53 2.48 -10.61
CA ALA A 452 -37.13 2.09 -10.69
C ALA A 452 -36.20 3.25 -10.28
N PHE A 453 -36.51 4.46 -10.75
CA PHE A 453 -35.76 5.67 -10.40
C PHE A 453 -35.89 6.01 -8.90
N ARG A 454 -37.08 5.84 -8.32
CA ARG A 454 -37.32 6.05 -6.88
C ARG A 454 -36.51 5.06 -6.03
N LEU A 455 -36.58 3.77 -6.35
CA LEU A 455 -35.87 2.71 -5.63
C LEU A 455 -34.34 2.87 -5.73
N ASN A 456 -33.82 3.21 -6.91
CA ASN A 456 -32.39 3.44 -7.11
C ASN A 456 -31.88 4.66 -6.32
N ASN A 457 -32.62 5.78 -6.32
CA ASN A 457 -32.24 6.94 -5.52
C ASN A 457 -32.26 6.65 -4.01
N HIS A 458 -33.25 5.88 -3.56
CA HIS A 458 -33.33 5.51 -2.15
C HIS A 458 -32.17 4.60 -1.73
N TYR A 459 -31.83 3.61 -2.56
CA TYR A 459 -30.65 2.76 -2.35
C TYR A 459 -29.35 3.57 -2.32
N GLN A 460 -29.16 4.51 -3.25
CA GLN A 460 -27.98 5.39 -3.27
C GLN A 460 -27.88 6.26 -2.01
N THR A 461 -29.02 6.72 -1.50
CA THR A 461 -29.07 7.52 -0.26
C THR A 461 -28.62 6.68 0.94
N LEU A 462 -29.14 5.46 1.09
CA LEU A 462 -28.75 4.55 2.16
C LEU A 462 -27.29 4.10 2.03
N PHE A 463 -26.82 3.83 0.80
CA PHE A 463 -25.42 3.49 0.54
C PHE A 463 -24.48 4.61 0.98
N GLN A 464 -24.81 5.88 0.67
CA GLN A 464 -24.01 7.03 1.11
C GLN A 464 -24.06 7.20 2.64
N GLN A 465 -25.20 6.99 3.29
CA GLN A 465 -25.31 7.02 4.75
C GLN A 465 -24.46 5.93 5.40
N PHE A 466 -24.48 4.72 4.84
CA PHE A 466 -23.69 3.58 5.31
C PHE A 466 -22.19 3.81 5.12
N SER A 467 -21.77 4.36 3.97
CA SER A 467 -20.36 4.49 3.60
C SER A 467 -19.67 5.72 4.19
N LYS A 468 -20.40 6.84 4.43
CA LYS A 468 -19.79 8.12 4.84
C LYS A 468 -19.97 8.45 6.32
N ASN A 469 -20.86 7.79 7.04
CA ASN A 469 -21.18 8.16 8.42
C ASN A 469 -20.43 7.27 9.43
N THR A 470 -19.28 7.74 9.89
CA THR A 470 -18.41 7.03 10.86
C THR A 470 -18.99 6.94 12.27
N GLN A 471 -20.11 7.63 12.56
CA GLN A 471 -20.75 7.67 13.88
C GLN A 471 -21.97 6.74 14.04
N LEU A 472 -22.28 5.90 13.05
CA LEU A 472 -23.39 4.95 13.16
C LEU A 472 -23.06 3.83 14.15
N SER A 473 -23.99 3.57 15.08
CA SER A 473 -23.92 2.40 15.96
C SER A 473 -24.01 1.09 15.16
N GLU A 474 -23.51 0.00 15.73
CA GLU A 474 -23.48 -1.31 15.06
C GLU A 474 -24.88 -1.85 14.72
N SER A 475 -25.86 -1.58 15.60
CA SER A 475 -27.27 -1.87 15.33
C SER A 475 -27.83 -1.05 14.15
N GLN A 476 -27.49 0.23 14.05
CA GLN A 476 -27.91 1.07 12.91
C GLN A 476 -27.28 0.62 11.59
N LYS A 477 -26.01 0.20 11.61
CA LYS A 477 -25.34 -0.36 10.42
C LYS A 477 -26.01 -1.65 9.95
N GLN A 478 -26.39 -2.54 10.87
CA GLN A 478 -27.11 -3.75 10.52
C GLN A 478 -28.50 -3.46 9.93
N ASN A 479 -29.25 -2.51 10.50
CA ASN A 479 -30.56 -2.11 9.97
C ASN A 479 -30.45 -1.52 8.56
N ILE A 480 -29.52 -0.60 8.32
CA ILE A 480 -29.31 0.00 6.99
C ILE A 480 -28.89 -1.07 5.97
N LYS A 481 -28.04 -2.02 6.37
CA LYS A 481 -27.64 -3.14 5.50
C LYS A 481 -28.82 -4.04 5.13
N GLN A 482 -29.72 -4.31 6.08
CA GLN A 482 -30.93 -5.07 5.81
C GLN A 482 -31.85 -4.32 4.84
N GLU A 483 -32.11 -3.04 5.09
CA GLU A 483 -32.96 -2.19 4.25
C GLU A 483 -32.41 -2.05 2.82
N MET A 484 -31.09 -1.92 2.67
CA MET A 484 -30.42 -1.95 1.36
C MET A 484 -30.58 -3.30 0.64
N THR A 485 -30.56 -4.41 1.39
CA THR A 485 -30.75 -5.75 0.81
C THR A 485 -32.19 -5.92 0.31
N ASP A 486 -33.17 -5.46 1.08
CA ASP A 486 -34.58 -5.50 0.71
C ASP A 486 -34.86 -4.61 -0.51
N LEU A 487 -34.24 -3.43 -0.57
CA LEU A 487 -34.33 -2.54 -1.75
C LEU A 487 -33.71 -3.15 -3.01
N MET A 488 -32.57 -3.82 -2.89
CA MET A 488 -31.98 -4.53 -4.03
C MET A 488 -32.91 -5.62 -4.57
N GLN A 489 -33.65 -6.31 -3.70
CA GLN A 489 -34.64 -7.28 -4.12
C GLN A 489 -35.84 -6.63 -4.80
N GLN A 490 -36.31 -5.47 -4.32
CA GLN A 490 -37.36 -4.69 -4.97
C GLN A 490 -36.91 -4.17 -6.34
N ILE A 491 -35.67 -3.67 -6.47
CA ILE A 491 -35.09 -3.22 -7.74
C ILE A 491 -35.05 -4.38 -8.75
N ARG A 492 -34.59 -5.56 -8.33
CA ARG A 492 -34.57 -6.76 -9.21
C ARG A 492 -35.98 -7.13 -9.70
N THR A 493 -36.95 -7.13 -8.80
CA THR A 493 -38.35 -7.44 -9.13
C THR A 493 -38.92 -6.42 -10.11
N ASN A 494 -38.65 -5.13 -9.87
CA ASN A 494 -39.11 -4.05 -10.73
C ASN A 494 -38.46 -4.08 -12.13
N ASN A 495 -37.16 -4.36 -12.21
CA ASN A 495 -36.45 -4.54 -13.48
C ASN A 495 -37.00 -5.74 -14.28
N SER A 496 -37.31 -6.85 -13.61
CA SER A 496 -37.96 -8.00 -14.26
C SER A 496 -39.31 -7.62 -14.87
N LYS A 497 -40.12 -6.85 -14.16
CA LYS A 497 -41.41 -6.34 -14.66
C LYS A 497 -41.22 -5.37 -15.83
N LEU A 498 -40.19 -4.52 -15.78
CA LEU A 498 -39.86 -3.60 -16.88
C LEU A 498 -39.48 -4.37 -18.15
N TYR A 499 -38.62 -5.38 -18.04
CA TYR A 499 -38.25 -6.23 -19.18
C TYR A 499 -39.46 -6.93 -19.80
N GLU A 500 -40.40 -7.43 -18.99
CA GLU A 500 -41.63 -8.05 -19.48
C GLU A 500 -42.51 -7.04 -20.25
N LEU A 501 -42.68 -5.82 -19.73
CA LEU A 501 -43.46 -4.78 -20.40
C LEU A 501 -42.78 -4.27 -21.67
N LYS A 502 -41.44 -4.13 -21.67
CA LYS A 502 -40.66 -3.77 -22.85
C LYS A 502 -40.71 -4.86 -23.94
N ALA A 503 -40.75 -6.13 -23.56
CA ALA A 503 -40.96 -7.23 -24.51
C ALA A 503 -42.38 -7.18 -25.12
N LYS A 504 -43.40 -6.85 -24.32
CA LYS A 504 -44.76 -6.62 -24.83
C LYS A 504 -44.83 -5.42 -25.76
N GLU A 505 -44.10 -4.33 -25.46
CA GLU A 505 -44.00 -3.13 -26.30
C GLU A 505 -43.39 -3.48 -27.66
N PHE A 506 -42.28 -4.24 -27.65
CA PHE A 506 -41.64 -4.72 -28.88
C PHE A 506 -42.58 -5.56 -29.73
N THR A 507 -43.35 -6.46 -29.10
CA THR A 507 -44.34 -7.32 -29.78
C THR A 507 -45.53 -6.53 -30.35
N TYR A 508 -45.90 -5.40 -29.74
CA TYR A 508 -46.95 -4.52 -30.26
C TYR A 508 -46.47 -3.65 -31.43
N LEU A 509 -45.16 -3.38 -31.52
CA LEU A 509 -44.53 -2.56 -32.56
C LEU A 509 -44.07 -3.37 -33.79
N SER A 510 -43.83 -4.66 -33.62
CA SER A 510 -43.57 -5.65 -34.68
C SER A 510 -44.86 -6.15 -35.32
#